data_AF-A0A0S4LEV8-F1
#
_entry.id   AF-A0A0S4LEV8-F1
#
_cell.length_a   1.000
_cell.length_b   1.000
_cell.length_c   1.000
_cell.angle_alpha   90.00
_cell.angle_beta   90.00
_cell.angle_gamma   90.00
#
_symmetry.space_group_name_H-M   'P 1'
#
loop_
_entity.id
_entity.type
_entity.pdbx_description
1 polymer ?
#
loop_
_entity_poly.entity_id
_entity_poly.type
_entity_poly.pdbx_seq_one_letter_code
_entity_poly.pdbx_strand_id
1 'polypeptide(L)'
;MSDDDVYRDKDPHTGSLHWYALRTKSRHEKLVRDQLDKQGIEPLLPTVKRLSQWKDRKKEIEVPLFSGYCFVRFSQREKAPVRQTTGVVEIIGSGSRPEPIPEQEIDALRRLMTSVLPYDPHPYLHEGMKVEVVRGPLQGVLGILMRKEKRHRLVIGVRLIQQAAAVEIDVNDVVPA
;
A
#
# COMPACT_ATOMS: atom_id res chain seq x y z
N MET A 1 -14.12 -35.37 33.61
CA MET A 1 -13.99 -36.10 32.33
C MET A 1 -15.13 -35.63 31.44
N SER A 2 -15.01 -34.78 30.43
CA SER A 2 -14.08 -33.73 30.04
C SER A 2 -14.91 -32.86 29.07
N ASP A 3 -15.08 -31.58 29.39
CA ASP A 3 -15.54 -30.54 28.45
C ASP A 3 -14.28 -30.06 27.72
N ASP A 4 -14.12 -30.21 26.39
CA ASP A 4 -13.14 -29.39 25.64
C ASP A 4 -13.09 -29.46 24.09
N ASP A 5 -13.96 -30.16 23.34
CA ASP A 5 -13.61 -30.48 21.92
C ASP A 5 -14.56 -30.04 20.78
N VAL A 6 -15.41 -29.01 20.94
CA VAL A 6 -16.30 -28.57 19.83
C VAL A 6 -16.48 -27.06 19.69
N TYR A 7 -15.39 -26.31 19.53
CA TYR A 7 -15.42 -25.00 18.83
C TYR A 7 -14.26 -24.92 17.85
N ARG A 8 -14.31 -25.79 16.83
CA ARG A 8 -13.35 -25.78 15.72
C ARG A 8 -13.74 -24.67 14.74
N ASP A 9 -13.06 -23.54 14.90
CA ASP A 9 -13.00 -22.39 14.00
C ASP A 9 -12.90 -22.86 12.53
N LYS A 10 -13.97 -22.68 11.76
CA LYS A 10 -13.94 -22.79 10.30
C LYS A 10 -13.89 -21.38 9.73
N ASP A 11 -12.72 -20.78 9.73
CA ASP A 11 -12.49 -19.55 8.97
C ASP A 11 -12.54 -19.89 7.46
N PRO A 12 -13.55 -19.42 6.70
CA PRO A 12 -13.78 -19.82 5.31
C PRO A 12 -12.68 -19.34 4.34
N HIS A 13 -11.68 -18.59 4.81
CA HIS A 13 -10.61 -17.97 4.00
C HIS A 13 -9.31 -18.81 3.92
N THR A 14 -9.33 -20.08 4.33
CA THR A 14 -8.11 -20.92 4.44
C THR A 14 -7.36 -21.10 3.10
N GLY A 15 -7.96 -20.74 1.96
CA GLY A 15 -7.32 -20.76 0.63
C GLY A 15 -7.42 -19.46 -0.19
N SER A 16 -8.07 -18.40 0.31
CA SER A 16 -8.17 -17.15 -0.44
C SER A 16 -6.96 -16.24 -0.17
N LEU A 17 -6.37 -15.75 -1.25
CA LEU A 17 -5.27 -14.79 -1.21
C LEU A 17 -5.83 -13.38 -1.06
N HIS A 18 -5.38 -12.67 -0.03
CA HIS A 18 -5.72 -11.26 0.20
C HIS A 18 -4.47 -10.42 0.38
N TRP A 19 -4.59 -9.13 0.10
CA TRP A 19 -3.54 -8.16 0.37
C TRP A 19 -3.58 -7.71 1.82
N TYR A 20 -2.41 -7.58 2.43
CA TYR A 20 -2.25 -7.07 3.79
C TYR A 20 -1.11 -6.06 3.85
N ALA A 21 -1.19 -5.11 4.78
CA ALA A 21 -0.07 -4.26 5.13
C ALA A 21 0.80 -4.93 6.20
N LEU A 22 2.12 -4.90 5.98
CA LEU A 22 3.13 -5.20 6.98
C LEU A 22 3.71 -3.90 7.50
N ARG A 23 3.78 -3.76 8.82
CA ARG A 23 4.70 -2.79 9.43
C ARG A 23 6.08 -3.39 9.44
N THR A 24 7.06 -2.65 8.94
CA THR A 24 8.46 -3.05 8.95
C THR A 24 9.26 -2.22 9.94
N LYS A 25 10.43 -2.74 10.31
CA LYS A 25 11.47 -1.91 10.94
C LYS A 25 11.86 -0.80 9.98
N SER A 26 12.28 0.34 10.54
CA SER A 26 12.75 1.48 9.74
C SER A 26 13.84 1.04 8.76
N ARG A 27 13.69 1.40 7.48
CA ARG A 27 14.64 1.10 6.40
C ARG A 27 14.76 -0.39 6.01
N HIS A 28 13.90 -1.26 6.54
CA HIS A 28 13.86 -2.68 6.19
C HIS A 28 12.82 -3.01 5.11
N GLU A 29 12.10 -2.04 4.57
CA GLU A 29 11.00 -2.25 3.62
C GLU A 29 11.46 -3.04 2.39
N LYS A 30 12.58 -2.65 1.78
CA LYS A 30 13.16 -3.35 0.62
C LYS A 30 13.65 -4.76 0.98
N LEU A 31 14.24 -4.92 2.17
CA LEU A 31 14.70 -6.22 2.67
C LEU A 31 13.52 -7.19 2.84
N VAL A 32 12.43 -6.72 3.43
CA VAL A 32 11.19 -7.50 3.63
C VAL A 32 10.61 -7.90 2.29
N ARG A 33 10.43 -6.95 1.36
CA ARG A 33 9.99 -7.22 -0.02
C ARG A 33 10.84 -8.32 -0.67
N ASP A 34 12.17 -8.17 -0.66
CA ASP A 34 13.07 -9.10 -1.35
C ASP A 34 13.09 -10.50 -0.71
N GLN A 35 12.85 -10.60 0.61
CA GLN A 35 12.74 -11.89 1.28
C GLN A 35 11.44 -12.60 0.96
N LEU A 36 10.32 -11.88 0.94
CA LEU A 36 9.00 -12.43 0.62
C LEU A 36 8.92 -12.88 -0.83
N ASP A 37 9.45 -12.07 -1.75
CA ASP A 37 9.53 -12.41 -3.18
C ASP A 37 10.31 -13.73 -3.40
N LYS A 38 11.45 -13.89 -2.71
CA LYS A 38 12.23 -15.14 -2.74
C LYS A 38 11.50 -16.35 -2.16
N GLN A 39 10.52 -16.13 -1.27
CA GLN A 39 9.67 -17.19 -0.73
C GLN A 39 8.47 -17.49 -1.64
N GLY A 40 8.32 -16.79 -2.77
CA GLY A 40 7.17 -16.90 -3.67
C GLY A 40 5.92 -16.20 -3.16
N ILE A 41 6.05 -15.34 -2.15
CA ILE A 41 4.95 -14.58 -1.55
C ILE A 41 4.95 -13.19 -2.16
N GLU A 42 3.93 -12.89 -2.96
CA GLU A 42 3.85 -11.69 -3.81
C GLU A 42 3.87 -10.39 -2.98
N PRO A 43 4.96 -9.60 -3.03
CA PRO A 43 5.05 -8.33 -2.32
C PRO A 43 4.77 -7.15 -3.28
N LEU A 44 4.32 -6.03 -2.71
CA LEU A 44 4.22 -4.75 -3.37
C LEU A 44 4.84 -3.68 -2.48
N LEU A 45 5.78 -2.93 -3.03
CA LEU A 45 6.44 -1.82 -2.34
C LEU A 45 6.50 -0.60 -3.27
N PRO A 46 5.51 0.32 -3.19
CA PRO A 46 5.57 1.56 -3.93
C PRO A 46 6.76 2.41 -3.48
N THR A 47 7.53 2.94 -4.43
CA THR A 47 8.74 3.73 -4.17
C THR A 47 8.78 5.00 -4.99
N VAL A 48 9.27 6.08 -4.41
CA VAL A 48 9.51 7.36 -5.10
C VAL A 48 10.99 7.62 -5.28
N LYS A 49 11.34 8.25 -6.40
CA LYS A 49 12.71 8.74 -6.64
C LYS A 49 12.97 10.01 -5.84
N ARG A 50 14.14 10.10 -5.24
CA ARG A 50 14.63 11.25 -4.47
C ARG A 50 16.09 11.52 -4.79
N LEU A 51 16.45 12.79 -4.93
CA LEU A 51 17.85 13.20 -5.00
C LEU A 51 18.44 13.19 -3.59
N SER A 52 19.38 12.30 -3.34
CA SER A 52 20.18 12.28 -2.12
C SER A 52 21.50 12.99 -2.37
N GLN A 53 21.80 14.03 -1.59
CA GLN A 53 23.09 14.69 -1.61
C GLN A 53 24.01 14.02 -0.60
N TRP A 54 25.05 13.36 -1.10
CA TRP A 54 26.20 12.93 -0.30
C TRP A 54 27.30 13.99 -0.45
N LYS A 55 28.22 14.06 0.54
CA LYS A 55 29.21 15.14 0.70
C LYS A 55 29.89 15.59 -0.61
N ASP A 56 30.06 14.71 -1.60
CA ASP A 56 30.67 15.04 -2.89
C ASP A 56 29.82 14.74 -4.15
N ARG A 57 28.63 14.11 -4.05
CA ARG A 57 27.81 13.72 -5.22
C ARG A 57 26.29 13.72 -4.95
N LYS A 58 25.49 14.13 -5.95
CA LYS A 58 24.04 13.92 -5.98
C LYS A 58 23.74 12.55 -6.61
N LYS A 59 23.05 11.67 -5.89
CA LYS A 59 22.61 10.36 -6.40
C LYS A 59 21.09 10.28 -6.31
N GLU A 60 20.44 9.87 -7.39
CA GLU A 60 19.02 9.50 -7.36
C GLU A 60 18.89 8.15 -6.63
N ILE A 61 18.04 8.12 -5.60
CA ILE A 61 17.73 6.93 -4.82
C ILE A 61 16.22 6.70 -4.84
N GLU A 62 15.81 5.43 -4.78
CA GLU A 62 14.41 5.07 -4.55
C GLU A 62 14.18 4.87 -3.06
N VAL A 63 13.18 5.54 -2.52
CA VAL A 63 12.73 5.39 -1.14
C VAL A 63 11.29 4.91 -1.11
N PRO A 64 10.87 4.13 -0.09
CA PRO A 64 9.47 3.75 0.07
C PRO A 64 8.54 4.97 0.06
N LEU A 65 7.47 4.90 -0.73
CA LEU A 65 6.41 5.91 -0.75
C LEU A 65 5.70 5.96 0.61
N PHE A 66 5.41 4.78 1.16
CA PHE A 66 4.86 4.60 2.50
C PHE A 66 5.94 4.08 3.43
N SER A 67 6.60 4.99 4.13
CA SER A 67 7.71 4.64 5.02
C SER A 67 7.22 3.74 6.16
N GLY A 68 7.97 2.68 6.45
CA GLY A 68 7.65 1.68 7.46
C GLY A 68 6.63 0.63 7.02
N TYR A 69 6.23 0.59 5.74
CA TYR A 69 5.22 -0.34 5.23
C TYR A 69 5.66 -1.09 3.98
N CYS A 70 5.20 -2.34 3.89
CA CYS A 70 5.25 -3.17 2.68
C CYS A 70 3.89 -3.89 2.55
N PHE A 71 3.35 -4.00 1.35
CA PHE A 71 2.12 -4.75 1.11
C PHE A 71 2.46 -6.13 0.60
N VAL A 72 1.65 -7.12 0.95
CA VAL A 72 1.91 -8.51 0.57
C VAL A 72 0.60 -9.24 0.35
N ARG A 73 0.54 -10.08 -0.68
CA ARG A 73 -0.59 -10.94 -0.97
C ARG A 73 -0.30 -12.33 -0.44
N PHE A 74 -1.12 -12.82 0.49
CA PHE A 74 -0.93 -14.15 1.05
C PHE A 74 -2.24 -14.73 1.59
N SER A 75 -2.24 -16.04 1.83
CA SER A 75 -3.35 -16.81 2.40
C SER A 75 -3.09 -17.10 3.86
N GLN A 76 -4.10 -17.54 4.60
CA GLN A 76 -3.94 -17.87 6.03
C GLN A 76 -2.80 -18.89 6.32
N ARG A 77 -2.43 -19.74 5.35
CA ARG A 77 -1.31 -20.69 5.44
C ARG A 77 0.06 -20.02 5.50
N GLU A 78 0.20 -18.89 4.83
CA GLU A 78 1.45 -18.12 4.71
C GLU A 78 1.60 -17.05 5.79
N LYS A 79 0.58 -16.86 6.65
CA LYS A 79 0.63 -15.86 7.74
C LYS A 79 1.83 -16.05 8.67
N ALA A 80 2.14 -17.28 9.04
CA ALA A 80 3.26 -17.58 9.93
C ALA A 80 4.63 -17.24 9.32
N PRO A 81 4.98 -17.72 8.11
CA PRO A 81 6.25 -17.35 7.48
C PRO A 81 6.35 -15.84 7.18
N VAL A 82 5.26 -15.18 6.77
CA VAL A 82 5.22 -13.72 6.59
C VAL A 82 5.57 -13.00 7.90
N ARG A 83 4.95 -13.39 9.02
CA ARG A 83 5.23 -12.79 10.34
C ARG A 83 6.66 -13.04 10.82
N GLN A 84 7.27 -14.16 10.45
CA GLN A 84 8.64 -14.52 10.84
C GLN A 84 9.71 -13.88 9.94
N THR A 85 9.32 -13.23 8.84
CA THR A 85 10.25 -12.58 7.91
C THR A 85 11.06 -11.49 8.63
N THR A 86 12.38 -11.50 8.42
CA THR A 86 13.28 -10.59 9.14
C THR A 86 13.00 -9.14 8.74
N GLY A 87 12.68 -8.30 9.73
CA GLY A 87 12.35 -6.90 9.52
C GLY A 87 10.85 -6.61 9.54
N VAL A 88 9.99 -7.63 9.54
CA VAL A 88 8.57 -7.47 9.85
C VAL A 88 8.40 -7.22 11.35
N VAL A 89 7.60 -6.23 11.70
CA VAL A 89 7.20 -5.89 13.08
C VAL A 89 5.84 -6.51 13.36
N GLU A 90 4.88 -6.28 12.47
CA GLU A 90 3.50 -6.79 12.60
C GLU A 90 2.78 -6.80 11.25
N ILE A 91 1.70 -7.57 11.18
CA ILE A 91 0.71 -7.52 10.10
C ILE A 91 -0.42 -6.63 10.59
N ILE A 92 -0.75 -5.56 9.85
CA ILE A 92 -1.73 -4.57 10.29
C ILE A 92 -3.15 -5.15 10.29
N GLY A 93 -3.91 -4.80 11.33
CA GLY A 93 -5.31 -5.16 11.44
C GLY A 93 -5.89 -4.78 12.80
N SER A 94 -7.07 -5.32 13.08
CA SER A 94 -7.79 -5.09 14.32
C SER A 94 -7.41 -6.14 15.37
N GLY A 95 -6.62 -5.74 16.36
CA GLY A 95 -6.14 -6.63 17.43
C GLY A 95 -5.27 -7.77 16.89
N SER A 96 -5.71 -9.02 17.07
CA SER A 96 -4.97 -10.22 16.63
C SER A 96 -5.29 -10.66 15.18
N ARG A 97 -6.25 -9.99 14.51
CA ARG A 97 -6.74 -10.35 13.18
C ARG A 97 -6.18 -9.39 12.12
N PRO A 98 -5.35 -9.86 11.18
CA PRO A 98 -4.96 -9.10 10.01
C PRO A 98 -6.19 -8.59 9.25
N GLU A 99 -6.19 -7.33 8.86
CA GLU A 99 -7.26 -6.74 8.07
C GLU A 99 -6.84 -6.70 6.60
N PRO A 100 -7.62 -7.29 5.68
CA PRO A 100 -7.29 -7.27 4.26
C PRO A 100 -7.45 -5.85 3.70
N ILE A 101 -6.52 -5.46 2.83
CA ILE A 101 -6.62 -4.26 2.00
C ILE A 101 -7.48 -4.61 0.77
N PRO A 102 -8.46 -3.77 0.41
CA PRO A 102 -9.22 -3.95 -0.82
C PRO A 102 -8.32 -3.98 -2.06
N GLU A 103 -8.59 -4.89 -3.01
CA GLU A 103 -7.84 -4.97 -4.28
C GLU A 103 -7.83 -3.62 -5.02
N GLN A 104 -8.92 -2.85 -4.94
CA GLN A 104 -9.02 -1.53 -5.58
C GLN A 104 -7.96 -0.55 -5.05
N GLU A 105 -7.64 -0.57 -3.75
CA GLU A 105 -6.58 0.29 -3.19
C GLU A 105 -5.21 -0.14 -3.72
N ILE A 106 -4.96 -1.45 -3.83
CA ILE A 106 -3.70 -2.01 -4.34
C ILE A 106 -3.54 -1.74 -5.84
N ASP A 107 -4.60 -1.90 -6.62
CA ASP A 107 -4.60 -1.62 -8.04
C ASP A 107 -4.36 -0.13 -8.33
N ALA A 108 -4.92 0.76 -7.49
CA ALA A 108 -4.62 2.19 -7.58
C ALA A 108 -3.13 2.49 -7.35
N LEU A 109 -2.50 1.83 -6.37
CA LEU A 109 -1.05 1.94 -6.16
C LEU A 109 -0.24 1.38 -7.32
N ARG A 110 -0.65 0.25 -7.89
CA ARG A 110 0.01 -0.35 -9.07
C ARG A 110 -0.03 0.60 -10.26
N ARG A 111 -1.21 1.17 -10.55
CA ARG A 111 -1.37 2.16 -11.63
C ARG A 111 -0.51 3.40 -11.39
N LEU A 112 -0.44 3.88 -10.14
CA LEU A 112 0.43 4.97 -9.76
C LEU A 112 1.90 4.64 -10.01
N MET A 113 2.36 3.45 -9.63
CA MET A 113 3.75 3.00 -9.83
C MET A 113 4.12 2.86 -11.31
N THR A 114 3.18 2.50 -12.17
CA THR A 114 3.40 2.38 -13.63
C THR A 114 3.18 3.68 -14.39
N SER A 115 2.60 4.71 -13.75
CA SER A 115 2.33 5.99 -14.36
C SER A 115 3.62 6.78 -14.62
N VAL A 116 3.62 7.56 -15.69
CA VAL A 116 4.68 8.54 -15.98
C VAL A 116 4.56 9.82 -15.14
N LEU A 117 3.44 9.99 -14.44
CA LEU A 117 3.20 11.17 -13.61
C LEU A 117 4.03 11.10 -12.33
N PRO A 118 4.71 12.19 -11.94
CA PRO A 118 5.41 12.25 -10.66
C PRO A 118 4.39 12.21 -9.51
N TYR A 119 4.72 11.47 -8.46
CA TYR A 119 3.90 11.36 -7.24
C TYR A 119 4.75 11.44 -5.99
N ASP A 120 4.13 11.92 -4.90
CA ASP A 120 4.80 12.14 -3.62
C ASP A 120 3.95 11.65 -2.44
N PRO A 121 4.57 11.29 -1.30
CA PRO A 121 3.83 11.02 -0.07
C PRO A 121 2.94 12.21 0.33
N HIS A 122 1.76 11.90 0.85
CA HIS A 122 0.79 12.87 1.33
C HIS A 122 0.13 12.38 2.62
N PRO A 123 -0.23 13.28 3.56
CA PRO A 123 -1.10 12.91 4.66
C PRO A 123 -2.40 12.29 4.14
N TYR A 124 -2.91 11.27 4.82
CA TYR A 124 -4.22 10.73 4.50
C TYR A 124 -5.29 11.75 4.85
N LEU A 125 -6.19 12.04 3.91
CA LEU A 125 -7.28 12.98 4.09
C LEU A 125 -8.61 12.23 3.98
N HIS A 126 -9.58 12.65 4.77
CA HIS A 126 -10.96 12.17 4.71
C HIS A 126 -11.90 13.18 4.02
N GLU A 127 -11.42 14.40 3.79
CA GLU A 127 -12.17 15.52 3.25
C GLU A 127 -11.71 15.88 1.84
N GLY A 128 -12.67 16.23 0.98
CA GLY A 128 -12.48 16.55 -0.43
C GLY A 128 -13.55 15.89 -1.30
N MET A 129 -13.50 16.11 -2.61
CA MET A 129 -14.46 15.47 -3.53
C MET A 129 -13.94 14.10 -3.93
N LYS A 130 -14.73 13.05 -3.69
CA LYS A 130 -14.42 11.73 -4.25
C LYS A 130 -14.59 11.77 -5.76
N VAL A 131 -13.57 11.33 -6.48
CA VAL A 131 -13.56 11.33 -7.94
C VAL A 131 -13.02 10.01 -8.48
N GLU A 132 -13.44 9.68 -9.68
CA GLU A 132 -12.83 8.67 -10.52
C GLU A 132 -12.07 9.35 -11.66
N VAL A 133 -10.86 8.88 -11.94
CA VAL A 133 -10.12 9.29 -13.13
C VAL A 133 -10.69 8.57 -14.34
N VAL A 134 -11.15 9.29 -15.35
CA VAL A 134 -11.73 8.72 -16.58
C VAL A 134 -10.79 8.78 -17.78
N ARG A 135 -9.68 9.53 -17.68
CA ARG A 135 -8.70 9.72 -18.77
C ARG A 135 -7.26 9.74 -18.25
N GLY A 136 -6.32 9.47 -19.15
CA GLY A 136 -4.89 9.53 -18.85
C GLY A 136 -4.33 8.28 -18.14
N PRO A 137 -3.09 8.33 -17.64
CA PRO A 137 -2.36 7.15 -17.17
C PRO A 137 -2.92 6.53 -15.87
N LEU A 138 -3.83 7.24 -15.20
CA LEU A 138 -4.49 6.79 -13.97
C LEU A 138 -5.97 6.47 -14.17
N GLN A 139 -6.46 6.36 -15.41
CA GLN A 139 -7.85 6.00 -15.69
C GLN A 139 -8.31 4.82 -14.84
N GLY A 140 -9.53 4.87 -14.30
CA GLY A 140 -10.15 3.89 -13.39
C GLY A 140 -9.71 3.98 -11.93
N VAL A 141 -8.81 4.89 -11.56
CA VAL A 141 -8.40 5.10 -10.16
C VAL A 141 -9.42 5.98 -9.44
N LEU A 142 -9.85 5.52 -8.25
CA LEU A 142 -10.63 6.30 -7.31
C LEU A 142 -9.71 7.06 -6.35
N GLY A 143 -10.09 8.28 -6.00
CA GLY A 143 -9.34 9.08 -5.02
C GLY A 143 -10.09 10.31 -4.55
N ILE A 144 -9.40 11.14 -3.78
CA ILE A 144 -9.93 12.42 -3.31
C ILE A 144 -9.28 13.53 -4.13
N LEU A 145 -10.11 14.32 -4.83
CA LEU A 145 -9.67 15.50 -5.55
C LEU A 145 -9.50 16.67 -4.57
N MET A 146 -8.30 17.22 -4.58
CA MET A 146 -7.94 18.40 -3.80
C MET A 146 -7.43 19.50 -4.72
N ARG A 147 -7.86 20.74 -4.45
CA ARG A 147 -7.27 21.92 -5.06
C ARG A 147 -6.22 22.49 -4.11
N LYS A 148 -4.98 22.60 -4.57
CA LYS A 148 -3.93 23.34 -3.85
C LYS A 148 -3.39 24.41 -4.78
N GLU A 149 -3.62 25.67 -4.42
CA GLU A 149 -3.31 26.84 -5.25
C GLU A 149 -3.98 26.74 -6.64
N LYS A 150 -3.16 26.68 -7.71
CA LYS A 150 -3.56 26.60 -9.12
C LYS A 150 -3.53 25.17 -9.69
N ARG A 151 -3.23 24.15 -8.87
CA ARG A 151 -3.11 22.76 -9.32
C ARG A 151 -4.12 21.85 -8.63
N HIS A 152 -4.63 20.89 -9.39
CA HIS A 152 -5.47 19.82 -8.87
C HIS A 152 -4.59 18.61 -8.56
N ARG A 153 -4.87 17.97 -7.42
CA ARG A 153 -4.17 16.77 -6.97
C ARG A 153 -5.18 15.69 -6.70
N LEU A 154 -4.92 14.51 -7.24
CA LEU A 154 -5.60 13.28 -6.87
C LEU A 154 -4.83 12.68 -5.69
N VAL A 155 -5.53 12.43 -4.59
CA VAL A 155 -5.00 11.76 -3.40
C VAL A 155 -5.49 10.31 -3.40
N ILE A 156 -4.54 9.37 -3.45
CA ILE A 156 -4.77 7.93 -3.43
C ILE A 156 -4.29 7.40 -2.08
N GLY A 157 -5.20 6.94 -1.25
CA GLY A 157 -4.90 6.50 0.11
C GLY A 157 -4.96 4.98 0.27
N VAL A 158 -4.14 4.46 1.18
CA VAL A 158 -4.36 3.13 1.77
C VAL A 158 -4.95 3.34 3.16
N ARG A 159 -6.24 2.98 3.30
CA ARG A 159 -7.02 3.30 4.51
C ARG A 159 -6.40 2.65 5.74
N LEU A 160 -5.97 1.39 5.61
CA LEU A 160 -5.51 0.59 6.74
C LEU A 160 -4.25 1.17 7.43
N ILE A 161 -3.38 1.84 6.69
CA ILE A 161 -2.15 2.44 7.22
C ILE A 161 -2.26 3.96 7.44
N GLN A 162 -3.41 4.56 7.09
CA GLN A 162 -3.65 6.01 7.14
C GLN A 162 -2.54 6.81 6.44
N GLN A 163 -2.09 6.35 5.26
CA GLN A 163 -1.13 7.07 4.42
C GLN A 163 -1.63 7.19 2.99
N ALA A 164 -1.20 8.23 2.29
CA ALA A 164 -1.63 8.49 0.93
C ALA A 164 -0.49 8.98 0.03
N ALA A 165 -0.72 8.88 -1.27
CA ALA A 165 0.10 9.46 -2.31
C ALA A 165 -0.70 10.57 -3.01
N ALA A 166 -0.03 11.66 -3.37
CA ALA A 166 -0.62 12.73 -4.16
C ALA A 166 0.06 12.82 -5.52
N VAL A 167 -0.75 12.92 -6.56
CA VAL A 167 -0.32 13.08 -7.95
C VAL A 167 -1.07 14.26 -8.57
N GLU A 168 -0.38 15.06 -9.37
CA GLU A 168 -1.01 16.18 -10.08
C GLU A 168 -1.84 15.65 -11.26
N ILE A 169 -3.04 16.20 -11.44
CA ILE A 169 -3.98 15.76 -12.47
C ILE A 169 -4.71 16.95 -13.08
N ASP A 170 -5.18 16.82 -14.32
CA ASP A 170 -6.09 17.78 -14.94
C ASP A 170 -7.52 17.54 -14.42
N VAL A 171 -8.26 18.62 -14.18
CA VAL A 171 -9.65 18.54 -13.72
C VAL A 171 -10.58 17.91 -14.78
N ASN A 172 -10.23 18.02 -16.06
CA ASN A 172 -11.00 17.45 -17.17
C ASN A 172 -10.83 15.92 -17.29
N ASP A 173 -9.86 15.34 -16.57
CA ASP A 173 -9.59 13.90 -16.59
C ASP A 173 -10.34 13.15 -15.49
N VAL A 174 -11.12 13.85 -14.65
CA VAL A 174 -11.82 13.27 -13.50
C VAL A 174 -13.31 13.59 -13.52
N VAL A 175 -14.11 12.69 -12.93
CA VAL A 175 -15.54 12.88 -12.69
C VAL A 175 -15.88 12.57 -11.23
N PRO A 176 -16.95 13.14 -10.66
CA PRO A 176 -17.45 12.73 -9.34
C PRO A 176 -17.73 11.22 -9.31
N ALA A 177 -17.27 10.56 -8.25
CA ALA A 177 -17.46 9.12 -8.03
C ALA A 177 -18.79 8.82 -7.30
#